data_AF-A0A1S7S6E3-F1
#
_entry.id   AF-A0A1S7S6E3-F1
#
_cell.length_a   1.000
_cell.length_b   1.000
_cell.length_c   1.000
_cell.angle_alpha   90.00
_cell.angle_beta   90.00
_cell.angle_gamma   90.00
#
_symmetry.space_group_name_H-M   'P 1'
#
loop_
_entity.id
_entity.type
_entity.pdbx_description
1 polymer ?
#
loop_
_entity_poly.entity_id
_entity_poly.type
_entity_poly.pdbx_seq_one_letter_code
_entity_poly.pdbx_strand_id
1 'polypeptide(L)'
;MALTVTFGNGGASTVSSLTNLVDQEAYELLTESTTQTKIGSSLDTGVVNVGAVTVPGSGTGGKVDVGYNAGTNGFTFDVSSAWNSVKNALAKSDTSENLSFKDFVQVDVHLGGTGSSSVEVLNAKRGNISTGAGNDTVVLSVVSNDKGWVNAFNIDTGAGNDTITVKAGTAFNDASGSGIVGTQAVNGGAGVTDGSFTSVKIDAGEGNDTIDLSGVKLASSLVTGGKGIDHIIASSGADTFVFNLGDMAKSLATDTITGFNASMDKLKLVGTTISNWTLSNFDDDTILSYNVDGAHKGEKIVVSGVHLTGSDWFTA
;
A
#
# COMPACT_ATOMS: atom_id res chain seq x y z
N MET A 1 13.33 -14.38 12.91
CA MET A 1 12.06 -15.09 13.11
C MET A 1 11.71 -15.73 11.78
N ALA A 2 11.26 -16.99 11.79
CA ALA A 2 10.73 -17.61 10.58
C ALA A 2 9.38 -16.98 10.20
N LEU A 3 8.99 -17.03 8.93
CA LEU A 3 7.68 -16.54 8.50
C LEU A 3 6.55 -17.16 9.33
N THR A 4 5.73 -16.31 9.93
CA THR A 4 4.44 -16.69 10.52
C THR A 4 3.31 -15.98 9.81
N VAL A 5 2.18 -16.66 9.65
CA VAL A 5 0.95 -16.07 9.12
C VAL A 5 -0.22 -16.49 9.99
N THR A 6 -0.91 -15.53 10.58
CA THR A 6 -2.07 -15.76 11.45
C THR A 6 -3.31 -15.13 10.83
N PHE A 7 -4.43 -15.85 10.89
CA PHE A 7 -5.70 -15.38 10.38
C PHE A 7 -6.67 -15.03 11.50
N GLY A 8 -7.67 -14.24 11.18
CA GLY A 8 -8.74 -13.97 12.13
C GLY A 8 -9.92 -13.26 11.50
N ASN A 9 -10.91 -13.04 12.35
CA ASN A 9 -12.24 -12.68 11.90
C ASN A 9 -12.91 -11.60 12.77
N GLY A 10 -12.21 -11.12 13.79
CA GLY A 10 -12.61 -9.96 14.57
C GLY A 10 -12.41 -8.64 13.81
N GLY A 11 -12.91 -7.54 14.36
CA GLY A 11 -12.69 -6.23 13.75
C GLY A 11 -13.61 -5.15 14.25
N ALA A 12 -13.15 -3.90 14.18
CA ALA A 12 -13.94 -2.70 14.43
C ALA A 12 -13.64 -1.63 13.39
N SER A 13 -14.55 -0.65 13.26
CA SER A 13 -14.48 0.39 12.23
C SER A 13 -13.26 1.31 12.35
N THR A 14 -12.63 1.36 13.52
CA THR A 14 -11.47 2.21 13.83
C THR A 14 -10.14 1.47 13.76
N VAL A 15 -10.14 0.13 13.66
CA VAL A 15 -8.92 -0.66 13.69
C VAL A 15 -8.17 -0.47 12.37
N SER A 16 -6.92 -0.04 12.50
CA SER A 16 -6.01 0.21 11.38
C SER A 16 -4.76 -0.66 11.42
N SER A 17 -4.51 -1.39 12.50
CA SER A 17 -3.38 -2.33 12.61
C SER A 17 -3.74 -3.57 13.41
N LEU A 18 -3.25 -4.72 12.96
CA LEU A 18 -3.39 -6.01 13.64
C LEU A 18 -2.32 -6.24 14.73
N THR A 19 -1.36 -5.33 14.86
CA THR A 19 -0.27 -5.44 15.86
C THR A 19 -0.55 -4.63 17.13
N ASN A 20 -1.59 -3.81 17.15
CA ASN A 20 -2.01 -3.10 18.36
C ASN A 20 -2.62 -4.10 19.35
N LEU A 21 -1.93 -4.34 20.46
CA LEU A 21 -2.35 -5.33 21.46
C LEU A 21 -3.71 -5.00 22.11
N VAL A 22 -3.99 -3.72 22.36
CA VAL A 22 -5.26 -3.30 22.97
C VAL A 22 -6.42 -3.59 22.02
N ASP A 23 -6.28 -3.25 20.74
CA ASP A 23 -7.30 -3.53 19.73
C ASP A 23 -7.42 -5.03 19.44
N GLN A 24 -6.29 -5.75 19.42
CA GLN A 24 -6.23 -7.20 19.22
C GLN A 24 -7.03 -7.94 20.29
N GLU A 25 -6.85 -7.59 21.56
CA GLU A 25 -7.61 -8.18 22.67
C GLU A 25 -9.08 -7.75 22.65
N ALA A 26 -9.36 -6.46 22.45
CA ALA A 26 -10.72 -5.92 22.51
C ALA A 26 -11.63 -6.42 21.38
N TYR A 27 -11.07 -6.68 20.20
CA TYR A 27 -11.81 -7.01 18.99
C TYR A 27 -11.48 -8.38 18.42
N GLU A 28 -10.76 -9.23 19.15
CA GLU A 28 -10.43 -10.61 18.76
C GLU A 28 -9.91 -10.69 17.30
N LEU A 29 -9.01 -9.77 16.93
CA LEU A 29 -8.67 -9.54 15.52
C LEU A 29 -8.05 -10.79 14.87
N LEU A 30 -7.13 -11.45 15.58
CA LEU A 30 -6.45 -12.68 15.17
C LEU A 30 -6.84 -13.87 16.05
N THR A 31 -6.87 -15.06 15.46
CA THR A 31 -7.12 -16.34 16.15
C THR A 31 -5.84 -17.17 16.14
N GLU A 32 -5.16 -17.27 17.29
CA GLU A 32 -3.82 -17.88 17.39
C GLU A 32 -3.74 -19.31 16.84
N SER A 33 -4.78 -20.13 17.01
CA SER A 33 -4.83 -21.51 16.52
C SER A 33 -4.79 -21.64 14.99
N THR A 34 -4.96 -20.54 14.26
CA THR A 34 -4.84 -20.51 12.80
C THR A 34 -3.41 -20.24 12.32
N THR A 35 -2.48 -19.94 13.23
CA THR A 35 -1.12 -19.54 12.89
C THR A 35 -0.39 -20.64 12.13
N GLN A 36 0.06 -20.30 10.93
CA GLN A 36 0.96 -21.08 10.11
C GLN A 36 2.40 -20.62 10.38
N THR A 37 3.33 -21.55 10.52
CA THR A 37 4.76 -21.22 10.70
C THR A 37 5.57 -21.92 9.63
N LYS A 38 6.43 -21.17 8.94
CA LYS A 38 7.36 -21.71 7.95
C LYS A 38 8.46 -22.50 8.65
N ILE A 39 8.60 -23.77 8.28
CA ILE A 39 9.64 -24.67 8.76
C ILE A 39 10.53 -25.01 7.56
N GLY A 40 11.77 -24.52 7.57
CA GLY A 40 12.66 -24.62 6.40
C GLY A 40 12.11 -23.82 5.21
N SER A 41 11.88 -24.49 4.08
CA SER A 41 11.28 -23.90 2.88
C SER A 41 9.79 -24.19 2.71
N SER A 42 9.13 -24.77 3.71
CA SER A 42 7.73 -25.18 3.63
C SER A 42 6.87 -24.51 4.68
N LEU A 43 5.60 -24.29 4.33
CA LEU A 43 4.51 -23.91 5.21
C LEU A 43 3.37 -24.92 4.95
N ASP A 44 2.50 -25.17 5.94
CA ASP A 44 1.41 -26.13 5.79
C ASP A 44 0.45 -25.67 4.68
N THR A 45 0.40 -26.42 3.58
CA THR A 45 -0.52 -26.16 2.46
C THR A 45 -1.85 -26.85 2.68
N GLY A 46 -2.94 -26.28 2.20
CA GLY A 46 -4.28 -26.85 2.32
C GLY A 46 -5.31 -25.79 2.69
N VAL A 47 -6.28 -26.15 3.52
CA VAL A 47 -7.36 -25.24 3.93
C VAL A 47 -7.27 -25.00 5.44
N VAL A 48 -7.15 -23.73 5.83
CA VAL A 48 -7.25 -23.29 7.22
C VAL A 48 -8.67 -22.82 7.48
N ASN A 49 -9.33 -23.41 8.48
CA ASN A 49 -10.65 -22.96 8.92
C ASN A 49 -10.49 -21.85 9.96
N VAL A 50 -11.12 -20.71 9.72
CA VAL A 50 -11.12 -19.57 10.64
C VAL A 50 -12.51 -19.47 11.27
N GLY A 51 -12.58 -19.61 12.59
CA GLY A 51 -13.83 -19.60 13.33
C GLY A 51 -14.52 -18.23 13.37
N ALA A 52 -15.84 -18.24 13.56
CA ALA A 52 -16.56 -17.04 13.96
C ALA A 52 -16.12 -16.62 15.38
N VAL A 53 -16.04 -15.32 15.61
CA VAL A 53 -15.79 -14.72 16.94
C VAL A 53 -16.99 -13.89 17.34
N THR A 54 -17.23 -13.69 18.63
CA THR A 54 -18.48 -13.06 19.12
C THR A 54 -18.22 -11.62 19.58
N VAL A 55 -17.64 -10.81 18.69
CA VAL A 55 -17.41 -9.38 18.90
C VAL A 55 -18.16 -8.55 17.85
N PRO A 56 -18.63 -7.32 18.16
CA PRO A 56 -19.25 -6.45 17.19
C PRO A 56 -18.36 -6.24 15.96
N GLY A 57 -18.93 -6.33 14.77
CA GLY A 57 -18.18 -6.11 13.54
C GLY A 57 -17.35 -7.30 13.06
N SER A 58 -17.42 -8.46 13.73
CA SER A 58 -16.85 -9.74 13.28
C SER A 58 -17.52 -10.30 12.02
N GLY A 59 -16.82 -11.15 11.28
CA GLY A 59 -17.39 -11.91 10.16
C GLY A 59 -17.99 -13.24 10.62
N THR A 60 -18.47 -14.04 9.68
CA THR A 60 -19.16 -15.32 9.97
C THR A 60 -18.24 -16.52 10.19
N GLY A 61 -16.92 -16.33 10.10
CA GLY A 61 -15.97 -17.42 9.97
C GLY A 61 -15.97 -17.97 8.53
N GLY A 62 -14.85 -18.57 8.14
CA GLY A 62 -14.58 -18.91 6.76
C GLY A 62 -13.37 -19.81 6.57
N LYS A 63 -12.84 -19.81 5.35
CA LYS A 63 -11.75 -20.66 4.90
C LYS A 63 -10.69 -19.82 4.21
N VAL A 64 -9.43 -20.19 4.47
CA VAL A 64 -8.28 -19.67 3.74
C VAL A 64 -7.59 -20.85 3.07
N ASP A 65 -7.47 -20.81 1.75
CA ASP A 65 -6.67 -21.73 0.96
C ASP A 65 -5.22 -21.27 1.00
N VAL A 66 -4.34 -22.15 1.46
CA VAL A 66 -2.91 -21.93 1.62
C VAL A 66 -2.16 -22.75 0.58
N GLY A 67 -1.41 -22.07 -0.27
CA GLY A 67 -0.65 -22.66 -1.36
C GLY A 67 0.83 -22.30 -1.33
N TYR A 68 1.64 -23.11 -2.01
CA TYR A 68 3.05 -22.83 -2.25
C TYR A 68 3.39 -23.05 -3.73
N ASN A 69 4.09 -22.09 -4.32
CA ASN A 69 4.62 -22.16 -5.67
C ASN A 69 6.15 -22.25 -5.62
N ALA A 70 6.69 -23.42 -5.94
CA ALA A 70 8.13 -23.65 -5.94
C ALA A 70 8.88 -22.84 -7.01
N GLY A 71 8.23 -22.48 -8.12
CA GLY A 71 8.84 -21.71 -9.21
C GLY A 71 9.12 -20.26 -8.83
N THR A 72 8.26 -19.67 -7.99
CA THR A 72 8.44 -18.31 -7.45
C THR A 72 8.91 -18.31 -5.99
N ASN A 73 9.10 -19.49 -5.38
CA ASN A 73 9.28 -19.64 -3.94
C ASN A 73 8.26 -18.83 -3.12
N GLY A 74 7.01 -18.80 -3.58
CA GLY A 74 5.97 -17.92 -3.06
C GLY A 74 4.84 -18.67 -2.37
N PHE A 75 4.27 -18.06 -1.34
CA PHE A 75 3.09 -18.55 -0.64
C PHE A 75 1.85 -17.75 -1.02
N THR A 76 0.72 -18.45 -1.18
CA THR A 76 -0.57 -17.84 -1.49
C THR A 76 -1.54 -18.10 -0.35
N PHE A 77 -2.33 -17.08 0.00
CA PHE A 77 -3.38 -17.12 1.00
C PHE A 77 -4.63 -16.52 0.38
N ASP A 78 -5.63 -17.35 0.08
CA ASP A 78 -6.85 -16.95 -0.62
C ASP A 78 -8.07 -17.23 0.24
N VAL A 79 -8.91 -16.23 0.49
CA VAL A 79 -10.19 -16.45 1.18
C VAL A 79 -11.14 -17.16 0.21
N SER A 80 -11.23 -18.49 0.34
CA SER A 80 -12.06 -19.33 -0.54
C SER A 80 -13.53 -19.40 -0.15
N SER A 81 -13.90 -18.76 0.97
CA SER A 81 -15.28 -18.49 1.38
C SER A 81 -15.70 -17.06 0.99
N ALA A 82 -16.90 -16.62 1.40
CA ALA A 82 -17.38 -15.29 1.05
C ALA A 82 -16.43 -14.17 1.55
N TRP A 83 -16.27 -13.06 0.81
CA TRP A 83 -15.47 -11.92 1.31
C TRP A 83 -15.98 -11.50 2.70
N ASN A 84 -15.10 -11.02 3.57
CA ASN A 84 -15.45 -10.62 4.94
C ASN A 84 -15.91 -11.77 5.87
N SER A 85 -15.86 -13.03 5.41
CA SER A 85 -16.04 -14.23 6.27
C SER A 85 -14.76 -14.58 7.04
N VAL A 86 -13.61 -14.31 6.44
CA VAL A 86 -12.31 -14.13 7.09
C VAL A 86 -11.91 -12.68 6.87
N LYS A 87 -11.54 -11.98 7.93
CA LYS A 87 -11.25 -10.54 7.84
C LYS A 87 -9.78 -10.26 7.73
N ASN A 88 -8.98 -10.91 8.56
CA ASN A 88 -7.65 -10.44 8.89
C ASN A 88 -6.61 -11.50 8.54
N ALA A 89 -5.49 -11.05 7.98
CA ALA A 89 -4.26 -11.81 7.86
C ALA A 89 -3.10 -10.96 8.39
N LEU A 90 -2.31 -11.50 9.31
CA LEU A 90 -1.06 -10.90 9.78
C LEU A 90 0.09 -11.83 9.40
N ALA A 91 1.02 -11.34 8.58
CA ALA A 91 2.25 -12.04 8.22
C ALA A 91 3.47 -11.34 8.79
N LYS A 92 4.40 -12.10 9.37
CA LYS A 92 5.65 -11.56 9.94
C LYS A 92 6.84 -12.44 9.61
N SER A 93 7.95 -11.84 9.19
CA SER A 93 9.24 -12.53 9.00
C SER A 93 10.38 -11.54 9.23
N ASP A 94 11.53 -12.01 9.74
CA ASP A 94 12.74 -11.16 9.80
C ASP A 94 13.53 -11.21 8.48
N THR A 95 13.04 -11.95 7.48
CA THR A 95 13.67 -12.13 6.17
C THR A 95 12.70 -11.80 5.05
N SER A 96 13.24 -11.65 3.84
CA SER A 96 12.47 -11.43 2.63
C SER A 96 11.64 -12.66 2.29
N GLU A 97 10.41 -12.43 1.84
CA GLU A 97 9.45 -13.49 1.49
C GLU A 97 8.63 -13.09 0.26
N ASN A 98 8.10 -14.10 -0.44
CA ASN A 98 7.19 -13.91 -1.56
C ASN A 98 5.79 -14.34 -1.13
N LEU A 99 4.89 -13.38 -0.92
CA LEU A 99 3.57 -13.60 -0.32
C LEU A 99 2.46 -13.00 -1.19
N SER A 100 1.40 -13.75 -1.42
CA SER A 100 0.18 -13.26 -2.07
C SER A 100 -1.02 -13.48 -1.15
N PHE A 101 -1.74 -12.42 -0.83
CA PHE A 101 -2.98 -12.42 -0.08
C PHE A 101 -4.12 -11.99 -0.98
N LYS A 102 -5.25 -12.67 -0.90
CA LYS A 102 -6.42 -12.35 -1.73
C LYS A 102 -7.71 -12.39 -0.93
N ASP A 103 -8.56 -11.39 -1.19
CA ASP A 103 -9.95 -11.32 -0.73
C ASP A 103 -10.13 -11.24 0.80
N PHE A 104 -9.12 -10.69 1.49
CA PHE A 104 -9.21 -10.30 2.90
C PHE A 104 -9.82 -8.90 3.05
N VAL A 105 -10.29 -8.59 4.26
CA VAL A 105 -10.68 -7.21 4.58
C VAL A 105 -9.45 -6.40 5.02
N GLN A 106 -8.60 -6.99 5.85
CA GLN A 106 -7.37 -6.38 6.33
C GLN A 106 -6.19 -7.34 6.18
N VAL A 107 -5.09 -6.84 5.62
CA VAL A 107 -3.84 -7.58 5.51
C VAL A 107 -2.71 -6.73 6.06
N ASP A 108 -2.07 -7.21 7.13
CA ASP A 108 -0.85 -6.62 7.65
C ASP A 108 0.33 -7.56 7.34
N VAL A 109 1.38 -7.05 6.70
CA VAL A 109 2.59 -7.78 6.31
C VAL A 109 3.79 -7.04 6.88
N HIS A 110 4.65 -7.76 7.60
CA HIS A 110 5.89 -7.22 8.15
C HIS A 110 7.06 -8.15 7.85
N LEU A 111 7.77 -7.86 6.76
CA LEU A 111 8.97 -8.58 6.33
C LEU A 111 10.22 -7.76 6.67
N GLY A 112 11.37 -8.41 6.64
CA GLY A 112 12.66 -7.76 6.89
C GLY A 112 13.77 -8.38 6.06
N GLY A 113 15.01 -8.18 6.49
CA GLY A 113 16.19 -8.72 5.79
C GLY A 113 16.61 -7.87 4.60
N THR A 114 17.58 -8.37 3.83
CA THR A 114 18.24 -7.63 2.73
C THR A 114 17.99 -8.25 1.35
N GLY A 115 17.17 -9.30 1.29
CA GLY A 115 16.77 -9.92 0.03
C GLY A 115 15.52 -9.23 -0.53
N SER A 116 15.25 -9.44 -1.82
CA SER A 116 14.02 -8.97 -2.45
C SER A 116 12.80 -9.78 -2.00
N SER A 117 11.75 -9.07 -1.61
CA SER A 117 10.42 -9.56 -1.28
C SER A 117 9.46 -9.26 -2.42
N SER A 118 8.46 -10.11 -2.58
CA SER A 118 7.34 -9.86 -3.49
C SER A 118 6.05 -10.00 -2.71
N VAL A 119 5.33 -8.91 -2.50
CA VAL A 119 4.10 -8.87 -1.71
C VAL A 119 2.94 -8.44 -2.59
N GLU A 120 2.00 -9.36 -2.82
CA GLU A 120 0.73 -9.06 -3.47
C GLU A 120 -0.39 -9.06 -2.44
N VAL A 121 -1.11 -7.95 -2.34
CA VAL A 121 -2.33 -7.84 -1.54
C VAL A 121 -3.47 -7.47 -2.47
N LEU A 122 -4.29 -8.45 -2.80
CA LEU A 122 -5.33 -8.33 -3.80
C LEU A 122 -6.70 -8.23 -3.13
N ASN A 123 -7.47 -7.24 -3.58
CA ASN A 123 -8.84 -6.98 -3.13
C ASN A 123 -8.99 -6.85 -1.61
N ALA A 124 -8.11 -6.06 -1.00
CA ALA A 124 -8.20 -5.72 0.42
C ALA A 124 -8.83 -4.34 0.64
N LYS A 125 -9.43 -4.15 1.82
CA LYS A 125 -10.01 -2.87 2.23
C LYS A 125 -9.02 -1.96 2.94
N ARG A 126 -8.11 -2.54 3.73
CA ARG A 126 -7.10 -1.83 4.51
C ARG A 126 -5.90 -2.71 4.82
N GLY A 127 -4.80 -2.13 5.30
CA GLY A 127 -3.64 -2.92 5.67
C GLY A 127 -2.38 -2.10 5.95
N ASN A 128 -1.37 -2.77 6.49
CA ASN A 128 -0.02 -2.23 6.65
C ASN A 128 0.97 -3.19 6.01
N ILE A 129 1.78 -2.71 5.07
CA ILE A 129 2.77 -3.54 4.38
C ILE A 129 4.13 -2.91 4.67
N SER A 130 5.03 -3.68 5.28
CA SER A 130 6.43 -3.30 5.42
C SER A 130 7.35 -4.39 4.90
N THR A 131 8.38 -4.01 4.15
CA THR A 131 9.41 -4.93 3.62
C THR A 131 10.81 -4.55 4.11
N GLY A 132 11.86 -5.04 3.45
CA GLY A 132 13.23 -5.07 3.95
C GLY A 132 14.12 -4.00 3.33
N ALA A 133 15.41 -4.32 3.16
CA ALA A 133 16.40 -3.47 2.49
C ALA A 133 16.80 -4.01 1.11
N GLY A 134 16.01 -4.91 0.53
CA GLY A 134 16.23 -5.44 -0.81
C GLY A 134 15.31 -4.75 -1.82
N ASN A 135 15.55 -4.94 -3.11
CA ASN A 135 14.68 -4.42 -4.15
C ASN A 135 13.33 -5.15 -4.10
N ASP A 136 12.35 -4.58 -3.44
CA ASP A 136 11.08 -5.17 -3.11
C ASP A 136 10.02 -4.84 -4.17
N THR A 137 9.02 -5.70 -4.29
CA THR A 137 7.85 -5.46 -5.16
C THR A 137 6.58 -5.56 -4.36
N VAL A 138 5.77 -4.51 -4.36
CA VAL A 138 4.46 -4.47 -3.68
C VAL A 138 3.37 -4.19 -4.71
N VAL A 139 2.41 -5.12 -4.83
CA VAL A 139 1.21 -4.93 -5.65
C VAL A 139 -0.01 -4.93 -4.75
N LEU A 140 -0.71 -3.81 -4.72
CA LEU A 140 -1.93 -3.62 -3.97
C LEU A 140 -3.11 -3.44 -4.93
N SER A 141 -4.21 -4.18 -4.72
CA SER A 141 -5.51 -3.79 -5.28
C SER A 141 -6.55 -3.60 -4.20
N VAL A 142 -7.33 -2.53 -4.34
CA VAL A 142 -8.21 -2.04 -3.28
C VAL A 142 -9.67 -2.29 -3.60
N VAL A 143 -10.43 -2.74 -2.60
CA VAL A 143 -11.88 -2.87 -2.70
C VAL A 143 -12.52 -2.52 -1.36
N SER A 144 -13.70 -1.89 -1.41
CA SER A 144 -14.45 -1.53 -0.22
C SER A 144 -15.92 -1.87 -0.36
N ASN A 145 -16.51 -2.36 0.71
CA ASN A 145 -17.95 -2.55 0.83
C ASN A 145 -18.67 -1.32 1.41
N ASP A 146 -17.96 -0.41 2.08
CA ASP A 146 -18.53 0.79 2.70
C ASP A 146 -17.44 1.81 3.12
N LYS A 147 -17.82 3.10 3.15
CA LYS A 147 -16.95 4.20 3.61
C LYS A 147 -16.87 4.40 5.13
N GLY A 148 -17.69 3.69 5.91
CA GLY A 148 -17.89 3.95 7.34
C GLY A 148 -16.80 3.38 8.23
N TRP A 149 -16.00 2.45 7.70
CA TRP A 149 -14.83 1.87 8.35
C TRP A 149 -13.55 2.47 7.77
N VAL A 150 -12.42 2.22 8.44
CA VAL A 150 -11.10 2.50 7.87
C VAL A 150 -10.97 1.83 6.48
N ASN A 151 -10.57 2.64 5.51
CA ASN A 151 -10.23 2.29 4.14
C ASN A 151 -8.85 2.89 3.87
N ALA A 152 -7.80 2.33 4.46
CA ALA A 152 -6.48 2.93 4.43
C ALA A 152 -5.38 1.88 4.33
N PHE A 153 -4.34 2.20 3.56
CA PHE A 153 -3.13 1.40 3.50
C PHE A 153 -1.91 2.23 3.87
N ASN A 154 -0.98 1.61 4.60
CA ASN A 154 0.37 2.11 4.80
C ASN A 154 1.34 1.14 4.14
N ILE A 155 2.26 1.65 3.32
CA ILE A 155 3.31 0.87 2.63
C ILE A 155 4.66 1.49 2.98
N ASP A 156 5.60 0.67 3.44
CA ASP A 156 6.96 1.04 3.81
C ASP A 156 7.93 0.00 3.22
N THR A 157 8.66 0.33 2.16
CA THR A 157 9.52 -0.66 1.48
C THR A 157 11.00 -0.61 1.87
N GLY A 158 11.39 0.37 2.69
CA GLY A 158 12.69 0.40 3.33
C GLY A 158 13.82 0.89 2.44
N ALA A 159 14.69 0.02 1.97
CA ALA A 159 15.80 0.42 1.10
C ALA A 159 15.93 -0.56 -0.05
N GLY A 160 16.58 -0.15 -1.13
CA GLY A 160 16.59 -0.89 -2.38
C GLY A 160 15.83 -0.13 -3.45
N ASN A 161 15.95 -0.56 -4.69
CA ASN A 161 15.15 0.01 -5.78
C ASN A 161 13.82 -0.74 -5.83
N ASP A 162 12.79 -0.14 -5.25
CA ASP A 162 11.51 -0.79 -5.02
C ASP A 162 10.51 -0.49 -6.13
N THR A 163 9.51 -1.37 -6.26
CA THR A 163 8.39 -1.18 -7.18
C THR A 163 7.08 -1.34 -6.45
N ILE A 164 6.29 -0.27 -6.39
CA ILE A 164 5.00 -0.23 -5.71
C ILE A 164 3.93 0.07 -6.77
N THR A 165 2.91 -0.78 -6.86
CA THR A 165 1.76 -0.57 -7.75
C THR A 165 0.48 -0.66 -6.98
N VAL A 166 -0.36 0.39 -7.07
CA VAL A 166 -1.71 0.40 -6.51
C VAL A 166 -2.72 0.48 -7.64
N LYS A 167 -3.69 -0.44 -7.64
CA LYS A 167 -4.71 -0.54 -8.70
C LYS A 167 -6.11 -0.77 -8.14
N ALA A 168 -7.11 -0.55 -8.99
CA ALA A 168 -8.49 -0.93 -8.70
C ALA A 168 -8.62 -2.45 -8.45
N GLY A 169 -9.46 -2.82 -7.49
CA GLY A 169 -9.81 -4.22 -7.21
C GLY A 169 -10.88 -4.77 -8.16
N THR A 170 -11.26 -6.03 -7.94
CA THR A 170 -12.36 -6.69 -8.65
C THR A 170 -13.68 -6.54 -7.91
N ALA A 171 -14.78 -6.41 -8.65
CA ALA A 171 -16.11 -6.31 -8.07
C ALA A 171 -16.51 -7.61 -7.34
N PHE A 172 -17.23 -7.49 -6.23
CA PHE A 172 -17.72 -8.63 -5.47
C PHE A 172 -18.69 -9.53 -6.27
N ASN A 173 -19.43 -8.95 -7.21
CA ASN A 173 -20.41 -9.67 -8.04
C ASN A 173 -19.89 -10.03 -9.44
N ASP A 174 -18.57 -9.98 -9.69
CA ASP A 174 -18.03 -10.36 -10.99
C ASP A 174 -18.19 -11.88 -11.27
N ALA A 175 -19.02 -12.19 -12.27
CA ALA A 175 -19.35 -13.56 -12.68
C ALA A 175 -18.22 -14.28 -13.45
N SER A 176 -17.09 -13.62 -13.71
CA SER A 176 -15.92 -14.19 -14.40
C SER A 176 -15.20 -15.30 -13.62
N GLY A 177 -15.59 -15.56 -12.36
CA GLY A 177 -14.95 -16.53 -11.47
C GLY A 177 -13.77 -15.97 -10.67
N SER A 178 -13.38 -14.71 -10.94
CA SER A 178 -12.46 -13.91 -10.12
C SER A 178 -13.17 -12.96 -9.14
N GLY A 179 -14.50 -12.93 -9.17
CA GLY A 179 -15.32 -12.08 -8.30
C GLY A 179 -15.53 -12.66 -6.90
N ILE A 180 -15.75 -11.76 -5.95
CA ILE A 180 -15.75 -12.09 -4.52
C ILE A 180 -17.15 -12.43 -4.02
N VAL A 181 -17.50 -13.72 -4.07
CA VAL A 181 -18.86 -14.21 -3.91
C VAL A 181 -19.45 -13.92 -2.52
N GLY A 182 -20.73 -13.51 -2.46
CA GLY A 182 -21.57 -13.70 -1.27
C GLY A 182 -21.65 -12.57 -0.24
N THR A 183 -21.36 -11.31 -0.60
CA THR A 183 -21.43 -10.20 0.37
C THR A 183 -22.57 -9.22 0.15
N GLN A 184 -23.10 -8.70 1.26
CA GLN A 184 -23.95 -7.52 1.26
C GLN A 184 -23.05 -6.30 1.03
N ALA A 185 -23.01 -5.83 -0.21
CA ALA A 185 -22.20 -4.67 -0.61
C ALA A 185 -23.06 -3.54 -1.15
N VAL A 186 -22.49 -2.33 -1.15
CA VAL A 186 -23.04 -1.18 -1.88
C VAL A 186 -22.96 -1.40 -3.39
N ASN A 187 -23.58 -0.51 -4.16
CA ASN A 187 -23.48 -0.48 -5.62
C ASN A 187 -24.00 -1.76 -6.31
N GLY A 188 -25.20 -2.22 -5.94
CA GLY A 188 -25.80 -3.42 -6.54
C GLY A 188 -25.04 -4.72 -6.25
N GLY A 189 -24.29 -4.77 -5.15
CA GLY A 189 -23.50 -5.94 -4.77
C GLY A 189 -22.10 -5.97 -5.39
N ALA A 190 -21.67 -4.94 -6.11
CA ALA A 190 -20.33 -4.87 -6.70
C ALA A 190 -19.25 -4.40 -5.71
N GLY A 191 -19.63 -3.64 -4.69
CA GLY A 191 -18.67 -2.89 -3.89
C GLY A 191 -18.13 -1.65 -4.62
N VAL A 192 -17.15 -1.00 -4.00
CA VAL A 192 -16.40 0.14 -4.52
C VAL A 192 -14.98 -0.32 -4.81
N THR A 193 -14.67 -0.44 -6.10
CA THR A 193 -13.41 -1.02 -6.60
C THR A 193 -12.43 0.02 -7.11
N ASP A 194 -12.89 1.25 -7.35
CA ASP A 194 -12.11 2.31 -7.97
C ASP A 194 -11.13 3.01 -7.00
N GLY A 195 -11.18 2.66 -5.71
CA GLY A 195 -10.35 3.27 -4.67
C GLY A 195 -10.87 4.58 -4.10
N SER A 196 -12.06 5.06 -4.50
CA SER A 196 -12.56 6.39 -4.13
C SER A 196 -12.87 6.59 -2.64
N PHE A 197 -12.85 5.52 -1.84
CA PHE A 197 -12.92 5.57 -0.38
C PHE A 197 -11.57 5.36 0.31
N THR A 198 -10.55 4.98 -0.45
CA THR A 198 -9.29 4.50 0.09
C THR A 198 -8.23 5.59 0.09
N SER A 199 -7.59 5.79 1.24
CA SER A 199 -6.34 6.55 1.32
C SER A 199 -5.12 5.65 1.36
N VAL A 200 -4.00 6.08 0.78
CA VAL A 200 -2.74 5.31 0.82
C VAL A 200 -1.61 6.21 1.28
N LYS A 201 -0.82 5.74 2.24
CA LYS A 201 0.47 6.31 2.60
C LYS A 201 1.58 5.40 2.10
N ILE A 202 2.57 5.97 1.43
CA ILE A 202 3.74 5.26 0.89
C ILE A 202 5.01 5.96 1.38
N ASP A 203 5.96 5.15 1.86
CA ASP A 203 7.34 5.51 2.14
C ASP A 203 8.22 4.46 1.44
N ALA A 204 8.85 4.81 0.31
CA ALA A 204 9.65 3.84 -0.44
C ALA A 204 11.09 3.75 0.09
N GLY A 205 11.61 4.87 0.62
CA GLY A 205 12.77 4.93 1.48
C GLY A 205 14.06 5.26 0.73
N GLU A 206 15.10 4.44 0.79
CA GLU A 206 16.35 4.71 0.06
C GLU A 206 16.48 3.85 -1.20
N GLY A 207 16.66 4.47 -2.36
CA GLY A 207 16.83 3.77 -3.63
C GLY A 207 16.23 4.56 -4.79
N ASN A 208 16.29 3.99 -5.98
CA ASN A 208 15.58 4.57 -7.12
C ASN A 208 14.25 3.83 -7.27
N ASP A 209 13.19 4.39 -6.73
CA ASP A 209 11.91 3.70 -6.59
C ASP A 209 10.96 3.99 -7.73
N THR A 210 10.05 3.05 -8.00
CA THR A 210 8.95 3.22 -8.95
C THR A 210 7.63 3.05 -8.22
N ILE A 211 6.81 4.10 -8.20
CA ILE A 211 5.52 4.13 -7.52
C ILE A 211 4.44 4.45 -8.56
N ASP A 212 3.61 3.47 -8.90
CA ASP A 212 2.52 3.62 -9.87
C ASP A 212 1.15 3.56 -9.20
N LEU A 213 0.47 4.71 -9.16
CA LEU A 213 -0.90 4.85 -8.66
C LEU A 213 -1.91 5.14 -9.78
N SER A 214 -1.49 5.09 -11.05
CA SER A 214 -2.34 5.47 -12.19
C SER A 214 -3.51 4.51 -12.42
N GLY A 215 -3.40 3.28 -11.91
CA GLY A 215 -4.41 2.24 -12.00
C GLY A 215 -5.61 2.40 -11.05
N VAL A 216 -5.69 3.51 -10.29
CA VAL A 216 -6.69 3.71 -9.24
C VAL A 216 -7.10 5.19 -9.08
N LYS A 217 -8.28 5.43 -8.52
CA LYS A 217 -8.76 6.76 -8.11
C LYS A 217 -8.87 6.80 -6.59
N LEU A 218 -7.73 6.95 -5.92
CA LEU A 218 -7.69 7.03 -4.46
C LEU A 218 -8.49 8.24 -3.96
N ALA A 219 -9.02 8.14 -2.74
CA ALA A 219 -9.55 9.31 -2.06
C ALA A 219 -8.45 10.35 -1.84
N SER A 220 -7.28 9.87 -1.40
CA SER A 220 -6.04 10.62 -1.33
C SER A 220 -4.83 9.71 -1.25
N SER A 221 -3.66 10.22 -1.61
CA SER A 221 -2.38 9.57 -1.30
C SER A 221 -1.40 10.52 -0.61
N LEU A 222 -0.53 9.97 0.22
CA LEU A 222 0.63 10.65 0.78
C LEU A 222 1.86 9.82 0.42
N VAL A 223 2.70 10.31 -0.48
CA VAL A 223 3.78 9.55 -1.08
C VAL A 223 5.11 10.22 -0.77
N THR A 224 6.01 9.50 -0.12
CA THR A 224 7.43 9.82 -0.02
C THR A 224 8.17 8.79 -0.87
N GLY A 225 8.86 9.23 -1.92
CA GLY A 225 9.81 8.36 -2.64
C GLY A 225 11.00 8.10 -1.71
N GLY A 226 11.72 9.16 -1.38
CA GLY A 226 12.74 9.18 -0.36
C GLY A 226 14.06 9.55 -0.99
N LYS A 227 15.18 8.95 -0.58
CA LYS A 227 16.47 9.28 -1.19
C LYS A 227 16.67 8.49 -2.47
N GLY A 228 17.04 9.18 -3.54
CA GLY A 228 17.48 8.56 -4.78
C GLY A 228 16.89 9.28 -5.97
N ILE A 229 16.51 8.52 -6.99
CA ILE A 229 15.83 9.04 -8.18
C ILE A 229 14.54 8.25 -8.34
N ASP A 230 13.45 8.86 -7.88
CA ASP A 230 12.15 8.22 -7.81
C ASP A 230 11.26 8.58 -8.99
N HIS A 231 10.50 7.59 -9.45
CA HIS A 231 9.52 7.72 -10.52
C HIS A 231 8.13 7.48 -9.95
N ILE A 232 7.38 8.57 -9.79
CA ILE A 232 6.05 8.55 -9.19
C ILE A 232 5.00 8.87 -10.25
N ILE A 233 3.97 8.03 -10.35
CA ILE A 233 2.80 8.28 -11.20
C ILE A 233 1.60 8.46 -10.27
N ALA A 234 1.03 9.66 -10.31
CA ALA A 234 -0.10 10.07 -9.48
C ALA A 234 -1.35 9.24 -9.75
N SER A 235 -2.21 9.15 -8.74
CA SER A 235 -3.57 8.67 -8.91
C SER A 235 -4.44 9.78 -9.50
N SER A 236 -5.72 9.50 -9.76
CA SER A 236 -6.69 10.56 -10.11
C SER A 236 -7.35 11.20 -8.88
N GLY A 237 -6.88 10.85 -7.68
CA GLY A 237 -7.30 11.37 -6.38
C GLY A 237 -6.61 12.67 -5.98
N ALA A 238 -6.77 13.06 -4.71
CA ALA A 238 -6.03 14.18 -4.14
C ALA A 238 -4.70 13.71 -3.54
N ASP A 239 -3.62 13.91 -4.26
CA ASP A 239 -2.32 13.36 -3.91
C ASP A 239 -1.40 14.38 -3.26
N THR A 240 -0.56 13.94 -2.33
CA THR A 240 0.48 14.75 -1.70
C THR A 240 1.82 14.04 -1.80
N PHE A 241 2.77 14.66 -2.50
CA PHE A 241 4.11 14.13 -2.68
C PHE A 241 5.08 14.87 -1.75
N VAL A 242 5.82 14.13 -0.93
CA VAL A 242 6.66 14.67 0.13
C VAL A 242 8.12 14.60 -0.28
N PHE A 243 8.83 15.71 -0.09
CA PHE A 243 10.27 15.80 -0.32
C PHE A 243 10.94 16.48 0.87
N ASN A 244 12.02 15.88 1.39
CA ASN A 244 12.89 16.52 2.38
C ASN A 244 14.17 17.00 1.69
N LEU A 245 14.79 18.05 2.24
CA LEU A 245 16.10 18.48 1.75
C LEU A 245 17.14 17.36 1.93
N GLY A 246 17.90 17.09 0.88
CA GLY A 246 18.86 15.99 0.84
C GLY A 246 18.36 14.71 0.19
N ASP A 247 17.07 14.61 -0.11
CA ASP A 247 16.48 13.44 -0.79
C ASP A 247 16.70 13.50 -2.32
N MET A 248 16.59 14.71 -2.88
CA MET A 248 16.62 14.95 -4.33
C MET A 248 18.04 15.11 -4.90
N ALA A 249 18.19 14.80 -6.18
CA ALA A 249 19.43 15.07 -6.91
C ALA A 249 19.55 16.54 -7.35
N LYS A 250 20.79 17.00 -7.58
CA LYS A 250 21.09 18.35 -8.12
C LYS A 250 21.11 18.42 -9.65
N SER A 251 20.66 17.37 -10.31
CA SER A 251 20.69 17.19 -11.76
C SER A 251 19.26 17.06 -12.32
N LEU A 252 19.10 16.95 -13.64
CA LEU A 252 17.80 16.64 -14.23
C LEU A 252 17.45 15.14 -14.19
N ALA A 253 18.44 14.28 -13.92
CA ALA A 253 18.18 12.93 -13.43
C ALA A 253 17.93 13.04 -11.91
N THR A 254 16.66 13.19 -11.56
CA THR A 254 16.13 13.44 -10.22
C THR A 254 14.69 12.94 -10.16
N ASP A 255 14.04 13.08 -9.02
CA ASP A 255 12.67 12.63 -8.83
C ASP A 255 11.70 13.23 -9.84
N THR A 256 10.81 12.38 -10.34
CA THR A 256 9.81 12.72 -11.34
C THR A 256 8.42 12.37 -10.86
N ILE A 257 7.48 13.28 -11.07
CA ILE A 257 6.05 13.02 -10.84
C ILE A 257 5.31 13.18 -12.17
N THR A 258 4.60 12.14 -12.59
CA THR A 258 3.71 12.15 -13.76
C THR A 258 2.25 12.12 -13.32
N GLY A 259 1.36 12.78 -14.05
CA GLY A 259 -0.08 12.79 -13.76
C GLY A 259 -0.52 13.78 -12.68
N PHE A 260 0.39 14.63 -12.21
CA PHE A 260 0.11 15.64 -11.19
C PHE A 260 -1.01 16.60 -11.63
N ASN A 261 -2.04 16.76 -10.82
CA ASN A 261 -3.13 17.71 -11.04
C ASN A 261 -2.93 18.95 -10.17
N ALA A 262 -2.44 20.05 -10.77
CA ALA A 262 -2.12 21.28 -10.04
C ALA A 262 -3.30 21.93 -9.29
N SER A 263 -4.55 21.56 -9.60
CA SER A 263 -5.74 22.05 -8.89
C SER A 263 -6.09 21.23 -7.64
N MET A 264 -5.55 20.02 -7.51
CA MET A 264 -5.94 19.04 -6.49
C MET A 264 -4.74 18.61 -5.66
N ASP A 265 -3.63 18.29 -6.32
CA ASP A 265 -2.45 17.69 -5.70
C ASP A 265 -1.57 18.73 -5.02
N LYS A 266 -0.70 18.23 -4.14
CA LYS A 266 0.24 19.03 -3.36
C LYS A 266 1.66 18.46 -3.46
N LEU A 267 2.63 19.35 -3.53
CA LEU A 267 4.02 19.09 -3.18
C LEU A 267 4.26 19.59 -1.77
N LYS A 268 4.56 18.68 -0.86
CA LYS A 268 4.97 18.99 0.50
C LYS A 268 6.49 19.06 0.58
N LEU A 269 7.02 20.29 0.59
CA LEU A 269 8.46 20.54 0.60
C LEU A 269 8.89 20.87 2.04
N VAL A 270 9.24 19.82 2.78
CA VAL A 270 9.36 19.83 4.24
C VAL A 270 10.45 20.78 4.72
N GLY A 271 10.10 21.64 5.69
CA GLY A 271 11.06 22.59 6.28
C GLY A 271 11.49 23.72 5.34
N THR A 272 10.78 23.92 4.23
CA THR A 272 11.04 25.00 3.27
C THR A 272 9.88 25.98 3.20
N THR A 273 10.09 27.11 2.53
CA THR A 273 9.03 28.00 2.07
C THR A 273 9.03 28.05 0.54
N ILE A 274 7.92 28.45 -0.07
CA ILE A 274 7.84 28.53 -1.54
C ILE A 274 8.92 29.45 -2.15
N SER A 275 9.35 30.48 -1.43
CA SER A 275 10.42 31.39 -1.89
C SER A 275 11.81 30.76 -1.90
N ASN A 276 11.98 29.59 -1.28
CA ASN A 276 13.21 28.81 -1.39
C ASN A 276 13.34 28.10 -2.75
N TRP A 277 12.27 28.03 -3.55
CA TRP A 277 12.22 27.28 -4.79
C TRP A 277 12.11 28.21 -6.00
N THR A 278 12.85 27.87 -7.05
CA THR A 278 12.71 28.48 -8.37
C THR A 278 12.00 27.51 -9.29
N LEU A 279 10.99 27.99 -10.02
CA LEU A 279 10.30 27.21 -11.03
C LEU A 279 10.82 27.62 -12.41
N SER A 280 11.16 26.62 -13.23
CA SER A 280 11.49 26.80 -14.64
C SER A 280 10.77 25.75 -15.47
N ASN A 281 10.31 26.11 -16.66
CA ASN A 281 9.64 25.17 -17.55
C ASN A 281 10.62 24.68 -18.61
N PHE A 282 10.53 23.39 -18.95
CA PHE A 282 11.20 22.79 -20.09
C PHE A 282 10.18 21.91 -20.81
N ASP A 283 9.89 22.24 -22.07
CA ASP A 283 8.76 21.67 -22.80
C ASP A 283 7.45 21.77 -21.97
N ASP A 284 6.79 20.65 -21.70
CA ASP A 284 5.55 20.58 -20.90
C ASP A 284 5.80 20.38 -19.40
N ASP A 285 7.06 20.27 -18.96
CA ASP A 285 7.42 19.95 -17.58
C ASP A 285 7.71 21.21 -16.74
N THR A 286 7.42 21.14 -15.44
CA THR A 286 7.95 22.09 -14.44
C THR A 286 9.14 21.47 -13.72
N ILE A 287 10.24 22.22 -13.70
CA ILE A 287 11.42 21.90 -12.90
C ILE A 287 11.42 22.83 -11.69
N LEU A 288 11.31 22.25 -10.50
CA LEU A 288 11.56 22.96 -9.24
C LEU A 288 13.05 22.85 -8.92
N SER A 289 13.67 23.94 -8.48
CA SER A 289 15.07 23.95 -8.04
C SER A 289 15.22 24.72 -6.74
N TYR A 290 15.77 24.07 -5.71
CA TYR A 290 16.05 24.70 -4.42
C TYR A 290 17.15 25.75 -4.57
N ASN A 291 16.86 27.00 -4.22
CA ASN A 291 17.69 28.17 -4.55
C ASN A 291 18.51 28.71 -3.37
N VAL A 292 18.23 28.27 -2.15
CA VAL A 292 18.91 28.79 -0.96
C VAL A 292 20.36 28.31 -0.92
N ASP A 293 21.28 29.23 -0.62
CA ASP A 293 22.70 28.91 -0.46
C ASP A 293 22.91 27.91 0.68
N GLY A 294 23.73 26.88 0.42
CA GLY A 294 24.02 25.84 1.38
C GLY A 294 24.26 24.49 0.74
N ALA A 295 24.26 23.43 1.55
CA ALA A 295 24.54 22.06 1.12
C ALA A 295 23.53 21.56 0.07
N HIS A 296 22.28 22.01 0.13
CA HIS A 296 21.16 21.54 -0.70
C HIS A 296 20.89 22.41 -1.93
N LYS A 297 21.66 23.49 -2.15
CA LYS A 297 21.45 24.37 -3.31
C LYS A 297 21.49 23.56 -4.61
N GLY A 298 20.45 23.74 -5.42
CA GLY A 298 20.31 23.14 -6.74
C GLY A 298 19.63 21.78 -6.77
N GLU A 299 19.16 21.25 -5.63
CA GLU A 299 18.28 20.06 -5.59
C GLU A 299 17.02 20.29 -6.42
N LYS A 300 16.56 19.25 -7.12
CA LYS A 300 15.54 19.38 -8.16
C LYS A 300 14.44 18.34 -8.06
N ILE A 301 13.24 18.75 -8.47
CA ILE A 301 12.09 17.87 -8.71
C ILE A 301 11.57 18.20 -10.10
N VAL A 302 11.17 17.18 -10.86
CA VAL A 302 10.50 17.35 -12.15
C VAL A 302 9.04 16.95 -12.00
N VAL A 303 8.13 17.88 -12.25
CA VAL A 303 6.70 17.60 -12.40
C VAL A 303 6.39 17.56 -13.88
N SER A 304 6.15 16.37 -14.41
CA SER A 304 6.05 16.15 -15.84
C SER A 304 4.65 16.44 -16.39
N GLY A 305 4.59 17.06 -17.57
CA GLY A 305 3.35 17.35 -18.29
C GLY A 305 2.48 18.44 -17.65
N VAL A 306 3.04 19.24 -16.75
CA VAL A 306 2.34 20.31 -16.03
C VAL A 306 3.24 21.54 -15.93
N HIS A 307 2.70 22.71 -16.26
CA HIS A 307 3.29 24.01 -15.90
C HIS A 307 2.64 24.56 -14.63
N LEU A 308 3.33 24.42 -13.50
CA LEU A 308 2.86 24.92 -12.21
C LEU A 308 2.87 26.46 -12.20
N THR A 309 1.77 27.03 -11.74
CA THR A 309 1.62 28.47 -11.55
C THR A 309 1.00 28.77 -10.19
N GLY A 310 1.20 29.99 -9.68
CA GLY A 310 0.76 30.34 -8.34
C GLY A 310 1.44 29.50 -7.25
N SER A 311 0.73 29.29 -6.14
CA SER A 311 1.26 28.59 -4.97
C SER A 311 0.34 27.49 -4.42
N ASP A 312 -0.82 27.26 -5.04
CA ASP A 312 -1.82 26.32 -4.49
C ASP A 312 -1.30 24.89 -4.45
N TRP A 313 -0.44 24.51 -5.38
CA TRP A 313 0.24 23.22 -5.42
C TRP A 313 1.26 23.02 -4.28
N PHE A 314 1.71 24.08 -3.58
CA PHE A 314 2.75 24.01 -2.56
C PHE A 314 2.16 23.84 -1.15
N THR A 315 2.82 23.03 -0.32
CA THR A 315 2.64 22.99 1.13
C THR A 315 3.97 22.71 1.84
N ALA A 316 4.06 23.02 3.14
CA ALA A 316 5.26 22.85 3.97
C ALA A 316 4.95 22.04 5.22
#